data_AF-A0A8R7TYL7-F1
#
_entry.id   AF-A0A8R7TYL7-F1
#
_cell.length_a   1.000
_cell.length_b   1.000
_cell.length_c   1.000
_cell.angle_alpha   90.00
_cell.angle_beta   90.00
_cell.angle_gamma   90.00
#
_symmetry.space_group_name_H-M   'P 1'
#
loop_
_entity.id
_entity.type
_entity.pdbx_description
1 polymer ?
#
loop_
_entity_poly.entity_id
_entity_poly.type
_entity_poly.pdbx_seq_one_letter_code
_entity_poly.pdbx_strand_id
1 'polypeptide(L)' 'SSNKQAFVIVKPSSAKWHSRLGHPSSVIVKFVLSKNKLPHSHESSIESVCDPCQQAKSHQLPYPISISISTAP' A
#
# COMPACT_ATOMS: atom_id res chain seq x y z
N SER A 1 -2.65 -21.77 -2.72
CA SER A 1 -3.88 -21.99 -1.92
C SER A 1 -4.23 -20.70 -1.21
N SER A 2 -5.29 -19.98 -1.62
CA SER A 2 -5.68 -18.69 -1.02
C SER A 2 -6.53 -18.96 0.23
N ASN A 3 -5.95 -18.76 1.40
CA ASN A 3 -6.65 -18.95 2.67
C ASN A 3 -7.64 -17.80 2.88
N LYS A 4 -8.92 -18.03 2.52
CA LYS A 4 -10.01 -17.06 2.74
C LYS A 4 -10.42 -17.10 4.21
N GLN A 5 -9.68 -16.38 5.04
CA GLN A 5 -9.99 -16.22 6.47
C GLN A 5 -10.90 -15.00 6.66
N ALA A 6 -12.13 -15.23 7.13
CA ALA A 6 -13.04 -14.17 7.56
C ALA A 6 -12.84 -13.91 9.06
N PHE A 7 -12.02 -12.93 9.40
CA PHE A 7 -11.81 -12.50 10.78
C PHE A 7 -12.93 -11.55 11.21
N VAL A 8 -13.94 -12.09 11.90
CA VAL A 8 -15.04 -11.28 12.48
C VAL A 8 -14.59 -10.55 13.75
N ILE A 9 -13.56 -11.04 14.45
CA ILE A 9 -13.05 -10.50 15.72
C ILE A 9 -11.52 -10.46 15.71
N VAL A 10 -10.90 -9.75 14.77
CA VAL A 10 -9.48 -9.35 14.91
C VAL A 10 -9.39 -7.88 14.64
N LYS A 11 -8.95 -7.12 15.64
CA LYS A 11 -8.62 -5.70 15.46
C LYS A 11 -7.52 -5.65 14.38
N PRO A 12 -7.80 -5.10 13.18
CA PRO A 12 -6.80 -5.03 12.13
C PRO A 12 -5.59 -4.20 12.61
N SER A 13 -4.38 -4.60 12.19
CA SER A 13 -3.19 -3.79 12.42
C SER A 13 -3.21 -2.52 11.59
N SER A 14 -2.37 -1.56 11.96
CA SER A 14 -2.16 -0.33 11.17
C SER A 14 -1.76 -0.64 9.72
N ALA A 15 -0.92 -1.67 9.49
CA ALA A 15 -0.57 -2.13 8.16
C ALA A 15 -1.77 -2.67 7.36
N LYS A 16 -2.70 -3.37 8.04
CA LYS A 16 -3.94 -3.84 7.39
C LYS A 16 -4.86 -2.67 7.03
N TRP A 17 -4.93 -1.64 7.87
CA TRP A 17 -5.65 -0.40 7.56
C TRP A 17 -4.99 0.38 6.43
N HIS A 18 -3.67 0.45 6.39
CA HIS A 18 -2.90 1.03 5.30
C HIS A 18 -3.30 0.42 3.95
N SER A 19 -3.38 -0.92 3.83
CA SER A 19 -3.86 -1.56 2.60
C SER A 19 -5.35 -1.29 2.31
N ARG A 20 -6.21 -1.32 3.33
CA ARG A 20 -7.67 -1.10 3.16
C ARG A 20 -8.03 0.33 2.72
N LEU A 21 -7.24 1.32 3.14
CA LEU A 21 -7.47 2.73 2.84
C LEU A 21 -6.79 3.20 1.54
N GLY A 22 -6.19 2.29 0.76
CA GLY A 22 -5.55 2.64 -0.51
C GLY A 22 -4.11 3.13 -0.38
N HIS A 23 -3.33 2.51 0.52
CA HIS A 23 -1.91 2.80 0.73
C HIS A 23 -1.56 4.26 1.11
N PRO A 24 -2.35 4.96 1.95
CA PRO A 24 -1.98 6.30 2.41
C PRO A 24 -0.78 6.22 3.36
N SER A 25 -0.07 7.35 3.56
CA SER A 25 1.04 7.38 4.50
C SER A 25 0.61 7.00 5.92
N SER A 26 1.52 6.43 6.69
CA SER A 26 1.26 5.94 8.06
C SER A 26 0.73 7.04 8.98
N VAL A 27 1.12 8.29 8.74
CA VAL A 27 0.60 9.47 9.45
C VAL A 27 -0.90 9.65 9.18
N ILE A 28 -1.31 9.54 7.93
CA ILE A 28 -2.73 9.64 7.54
C ILE A 28 -3.52 8.45 8.09
N VAL A 29 -2.96 7.23 8.05
CA VAL A 29 -3.60 6.07 8.69
C VAL A 29 -3.84 6.34 10.18
N LYS A 30 -2.81 6.74 10.93
CA LYS A 30 -2.94 7.07 12.36
C LYS A 30 -3.98 8.16 12.62
N PHE A 31 -4.01 9.20 11.79
CA PHE A 31 -4.99 10.27 11.88
C PHE A 31 -6.43 9.76 11.66
N VAL A 32 -6.67 8.99 10.60
CA VAL A 32 -7.99 8.44 10.28
C VAL A 32 -8.46 7.49 11.38
N LEU A 33 -7.58 6.64 11.90
CA LEU A 33 -7.91 5.69 12.96
C LEU A 33 -8.29 6.40 14.27
N SER A 34 -7.52 7.41 14.68
CA SER A 34 -7.80 8.17 15.91
C SER A 34 -9.06 9.03 15.77
N LYS A 35 -9.20 9.73 14.63
CA LYS A 35 -10.35 10.62 14.37
C LYS A 35 -11.68 9.88 14.36
N ASN A 36 -11.69 8.66 13.82
CA ASN A 36 -12.90 7.84 13.67
C ASN A 36 -13.05 6.77 14.76
N LYS A 37 -12.15 6.73 15.75
CA LYS A 37 -12.16 5.73 16.85
C LYS A 37 -12.23 4.28 16.33
N LEU A 38 -11.53 4.00 15.23
CA LEU A 38 -11.58 2.70 14.58
C LEU A 38 -10.77 1.67 15.38
N PRO A 39 -11.29 0.43 15.55
CA PRO A 39 -10.58 -0.62 16.26
C PRO A 39 -9.32 -0.99 15.49
N HIS A 40 -8.17 -0.91 16.15
CA HIS A 40 -6.90 -1.39 15.61
C HIS A 40 -6.06 -2.01 16.71
N SER A 41 -5.25 -3.01 16.37
CA SER A 41 -4.26 -3.57 17.29
C SER A 41 -3.10 -2.59 17.40
N HIS A 42 -2.68 -2.28 18.63
CA HIS A 42 -1.52 -1.43 18.90
C HIS A 42 -0.23 -2.22 18.70
N GLU A 43 -0.06 -2.80 17.52
CA GLU A 43 1.20 -3.44 17.15
C GLU A 43 2.09 -2.35 16.55
N SER A 44 3.22 -2.08 17.18
CA SER A 44 4.26 -1.18 16.70
C SER A 44 5.05 -1.86 15.58
N SER A 45 4.38 -2.23 14.50
CA SER A 45 5.07 -2.92 13.43
C SER A 45 5.91 -1.88 12.73
N ILE A 46 7.23 -1.99 12.88
CA ILE A 46 8.23 -1.19 12.17
C ILE A 46 7.76 -1.09 10.72
N GLU A 47 7.40 0.14 10.33
CA GLU A 47 6.63 0.40 9.12
C GLU A 47 7.56 0.30 7.91
N SER A 48 7.90 -0.94 7.55
CA SER A 48 8.52 -1.24 6.28
C SER A 48 7.61 -0.73 5.17
N VAL A 49 8.19 -0.04 4.19
CA VAL A 49 7.44 0.46 3.03
C VAL A 49 6.87 -0.77 2.32
N CYS A 50 5.56 -0.82 2.17
CA CYS A 50 4.87 -1.97 1.59
C CYS A 50 5.33 -2.22 0.13
N ASP A 51 5.43 -3.47 -0.33
CA ASP A 51 5.88 -3.77 -1.70
C ASP A 51 5.09 -3.01 -2.79
N PRO A 52 3.74 -2.91 -2.73
CA PRO A 52 2.99 -2.08 -3.68
C PRO A 52 3.38 -0.60 -3.64
N CYS A 53 3.68 -0.08 -2.45
CA CYS A 53 4.11 1.30 -2.24
C CYS A 53 5.49 1.54 -2.84
N GLN A 54 6.40 0.55 -2.72
CA GLN A 54 7.72 0.59 -3.33
C GLN A 54 7.62 0.58 -4.85
N GLN A 55 6.78 -0.30 -5.42
CA GLN A 55 6.53 -0.38 -6.86
C GLN A 55 5.90 0.89 -7.42
N ALA A 56 4.98 1.51 -6.68
CA ALA A 56 4.40 2.80 -7.07
C ALA A 56 5.43 3.94 -7.02
N LYS A 57 6.43 3.85 -6.12
CA LYS A 57 7.51 4.83 -5.97
C LYS A 57 8.71 4.56 -6.87
N SER A 58 8.84 3.37 -7.46
CA SER A 58 9.83 3.12 -8.50
C SER A 58 9.40 3.89 -9.74
N HIS A 59 9.69 5.19 -9.74
CA HIS A 59 9.65 6.02 -10.93
C HIS A 59 10.53 5.31 -11.95
N GLN A 60 9.87 4.79 -12.98
CA GLN A 60 10.37 4.54 -14.33
C GLN A 60 11.87 4.78 -14.48
N LEU A 61 12.62 3.68 -14.65
CA LEU A 61 13.99 3.79 -15.15
C LEU A 61 13.98 4.70 -16.39
N PRO A 62 14.98 5.59 -16.58
CA PRO A 62 15.04 6.42 -17.77
C PRO A 62 14.85 5.51 -18.98
N TYR A 63 13.72 5.67 -19.67
CA TYR A 63 13.46 4.84 -20.84
C TYR A 63 14.57 5.10 -21.84
N PRO A 64 15.13 4.05 -22.46
CA PRO A 64 16.05 4.26 -23.55
C PRO A 64 15.32 5.06 -24.63
N ILE A 65 16.06 5.94 -25.30
CA ILE A 65 15.55 6.70 -26.44
C ILE A 65 15.00 5.69 -27.45
N SER A 66 13.74 5.85 -27.83
CA SER A 66 13.14 5.01 -28.88
C SER A 66 13.85 5.27 -30.19
N ILE A 67 14.48 4.22 -30.74
CA ILE A 67 15.05 4.21 -32.10
C ILE A 67 14.08 3.56 -33.10
N SER A 68 12.85 3.27 -32.68
CA SER A 68 11.85 2.67 -33.55
C SER A 68 11.36 3.69 -34.57
N ILE A 69 11.77 3.52 -35.82
CA ILE A 69 11.35 4.35 -36.95
C ILE A 69 10.42 3.49 -37.80
N SER A 70 9.14 3.84 -37.86
CA SER A 70 8.20 3.24 -38.80
C SER A 70 8.47 3.80 -40.19
N THR A 71 8.73 2.92 -41.15
CA THR A 71 8.90 3.23 -42.57
C THR A 71 7.70 2.81 -43.42
N ALA A 72 6.65 2.28 -42.79
CA ALA A 72 5.41 1.95 -43.47
C ALA A 72 4.53 3.20 -43.67
N PRO A 73 3.87 3.35 -44.84
CA PRO A 73 3.00 4.49 -45.16
C PRO A 73 1.67 4.47 -44.40
#